data_AF-A0A0Q9EPH5-F1
#
_entry.id   AF-A0A0Q9EPH5-F1
#
_cell.length_a   1.000
_cell.length_b   1.000
_cell.length_c   1.000
_cell.angle_alpha   90.00
_cell.angle_beta   90.00
_cell.angle_gamma   90.00
#
_symmetry.space_group_name_H-M   'P 1'
#
loop_
_entity.id
_entity.type
_entity.pdbx_description
1 polymer ?
#
loop_
_entity_poly.entity_id
_entity_poly.type
_entity_poly.pdbx_seq_one_letter_code
_entity_poly.pdbx_strand_id
1 'polypeptide(L)'
;MSWRRIALASILGAGVCTTAFAAPASDAGESALHERAMDDGTRLTRASLCGYVDPELERLNEILRVAAEARFRAAGREFDQSAYDAGFYAGMQRAMSQLLQLPSEQVEDMQRYRATHCAQVRSEIDALLAGTAPATP
;
A
#
# COMPACT_ATOMS: atom_id res chain seq x y z
N MET A 1 77.46 -0.08 -14.76
CA MET A 1 77.34 0.52 -13.42
C MET A 1 76.63 1.87 -13.55
N SER A 2 75.78 2.23 -12.56
CA SER A 2 74.90 3.42 -12.47
C SER A 2 73.62 3.33 -13.33
N TRP A 3 72.42 2.97 -12.85
CA TRP A 3 71.49 3.45 -11.79
C TRP A 3 70.42 4.44 -12.28
N ARG A 4 69.22 3.86 -12.52
CA ARG A 4 67.83 4.34 -12.32
C ARG A 4 67.53 5.84 -12.34
N ARG A 5 66.51 6.23 -13.13
CA ARG A 5 65.27 6.89 -12.63
C ARG A 5 64.03 6.45 -13.43
N ILE A 6 62.96 6.21 -12.68
CA ILE A 6 61.62 5.74 -13.06
C ILE A 6 60.73 6.96 -13.33
N ALA A 7 59.84 6.90 -14.32
CA ALA A 7 58.53 7.56 -14.24
C ALA A 7 57.52 6.89 -15.18
N LEU A 8 56.43 6.41 -14.58
CA LEU A 8 55.24 5.82 -15.19
C LEU A 8 54.43 6.87 -15.99
N ALA A 9 53.76 6.43 -17.05
CA ALA A 9 52.38 6.84 -17.36
C ALA A 9 51.80 5.97 -18.48
N SER A 10 51.26 4.80 -18.12
CA SER A 10 50.40 3.99 -18.99
C SER A 10 48.99 4.58 -18.97
N ILE A 11 48.66 5.44 -19.94
CA ILE A 11 47.28 5.88 -20.18
C ILE A 11 46.66 4.90 -21.17
N LEU A 12 46.18 3.76 -20.66
CA LEU A 12 45.25 2.89 -21.36
C LEU A 12 43.84 3.37 -20.99
N GLY A 13 43.16 3.98 -21.96
CA GLY A 13 41.76 4.35 -21.87
C GLY A 13 40.91 3.11 -21.66
N ALA A 14 40.53 2.87 -20.41
CA ALA A 14 39.52 1.90 -20.02
C ALA A 14 38.14 2.57 -20.02
N GLY A 15 37.15 1.78 -20.42
CA GLY A 15 35.81 2.20 -20.80
C GLY A 15 35.13 3.16 -19.83
N VAL A 16 34.36 4.07 -20.43
CA VAL A 16 33.29 4.78 -19.73
C VAL A 16 32.26 3.73 -19.34
N CYS A 17 32.43 3.16 -18.15
CA CYS A 17 31.33 2.58 -17.40
C CYS A 17 30.38 3.73 -17.09
N THR A 18 29.33 3.87 -17.87
CA THR A 18 28.15 4.63 -17.49
C THR A 18 27.61 3.99 -16.22
N THR A 19 27.99 4.55 -15.07
CA THR A 19 27.33 4.30 -13.80
C THR A 19 25.89 4.79 -13.95
N ALA A 20 24.99 3.87 -14.31
CA ALA A 20 23.57 4.09 -14.13
C ALA A 20 23.38 4.38 -12.65
N PHE A 21 23.05 5.65 -12.35
CA PHE A 21 22.72 6.10 -11.02
C PHE A 21 21.46 5.33 -10.62
N ALA A 22 21.64 4.24 -9.86
CA ALA A 22 20.53 3.55 -9.23
C ALA A 22 19.97 4.52 -8.17
N ALA A 23 18.87 5.20 -8.51
CA ALA A 23 18.04 5.84 -7.51
C ALA A 23 17.67 4.79 -6.44
N PRO A 24 17.61 5.15 -5.15
CA PRO A 24 17.35 4.19 -4.09
C PRO A 24 16.00 3.53 -4.31
N ALA A 25 16.00 2.26 -4.68
CA ALA A 25 14.79 1.46 -4.84
C ALA A 25 14.06 1.24 -3.49
N SER A 26 14.66 1.64 -2.37
CA SER A 26 14.06 1.62 -1.03
C SER A 26 12.89 2.60 -0.92
N ASP A 27 13.06 3.84 -1.37
CA ASP A 27 12.13 4.93 -1.05
C ASP A 27 10.83 4.81 -1.85
N ALA A 28 10.94 4.54 -3.15
CA ALA A 28 9.78 4.29 -4.02
C ALA A 28 9.01 3.04 -3.58
N GLY A 29 9.70 2.15 -2.89
CA GLY A 29 9.13 0.93 -2.43
C GLY A 29 8.32 1.08 -1.14
N GLU A 30 8.87 1.81 -0.18
CA GLU A 30 8.23 2.11 1.08
C GLU A 30 6.98 3.00 0.86
N SER A 31 7.06 3.95 -0.07
CA SER A 31 5.91 4.76 -0.47
C SER A 31 4.78 3.91 -1.06
N ALA A 32 5.09 2.93 -1.90
CA ALA A 32 4.09 2.03 -2.47
C ALA A 32 3.41 1.14 -1.42
N LEU A 33 4.13 0.75 -0.34
CA LEU A 33 3.54 -0.04 0.74
C LEU A 33 2.59 0.81 1.55
N HIS A 34 3.02 2.03 1.85
CA HIS A 34 2.25 3.00 2.59
C HIS A 34 0.97 3.38 1.87
N GLU A 35 1.04 3.69 0.57
CA GLU A 35 -0.14 4.00 -0.26
C GLU A 35 -1.14 2.84 -0.28
N ARG A 36 -0.64 1.61 -0.50
CA ARG A 36 -1.50 0.43 -0.48
C ARG A 36 -2.17 0.23 0.89
N ALA A 37 -1.41 0.38 1.96
CA ALA A 37 -1.94 0.24 3.30
C ALA A 37 -3.01 1.31 3.60
N MET A 38 -2.82 2.57 3.16
CA MET A 38 -3.85 3.60 3.28
C MET A 38 -5.15 3.24 2.57
N ASP A 39 -5.05 2.67 1.36
CA ASP A 39 -6.23 2.22 0.61
C ASP A 39 -6.94 1.06 1.33
N ASP A 40 -6.19 0.10 1.86
CA ASP A 40 -6.71 -1.03 2.62
C ASP A 40 -7.42 -0.56 3.92
N GLY A 41 -6.84 0.40 4.65
CA GLY A 41 -7.46 1.02 5.83
C GLY A 41 -8.72 1.82 5.52
N THR A 42 -8.72 2.54 4.38
CA THR A 42 -9.91 3.23 3.86
C THR A 42 -11.01 2.23 3.53
N ARG A 43 -10.65 1.12 2.88
CA ARG A 43 -11.58 0.05 2.51
C ARG A 43 -12.20 -0.62 3.74
N LEU A 44 -11.42 -0.90 4.79
CA LEU A 44 -11.93 -1.44 6.04
C LEU A 44 -12.95 -0.49 6.71
N THR A 45 -12.64 0.81 6.73
CA THR A 45 -13.56 1.81 7.31
C THR A 45 -14.86 1.90 6.52
N ARG A 46 -14.79 1.88 5.18
CA ARG A 46 -15.99 1.85 4.32
C ARG A 46 -16.83 0.60 4.56
N ALA A 47 -16.21 -0.57 4.73
CA ALA A 47 -16.92 -1.80 5.09
C ALA A 47 -17.68 -1.62 6.42
N SER A 48 -17.03 -1.12 7.46
CA SER A 48 -17.69 -0.85 8.76
C SER A 48 -18.93 0.03 8.61
N LEU A 49 -18.85 1.12 7.84
CA LEU A 49 -20.00 2.00 7.59
C LEU A 49 -21.14 1.32 6.84
N CYS A 50 -20.80 0.38 5.96
CA CYS A 50 -21.75 -0.39 5.17
C CYS A 50 -22.37 -1.58 5.92
N GLY A 51 -22.08 -1.69 7.22
CA GLY A 51 -22.79 -2.57 8.15
C GLY A 51 -22.18 -3.95 8.32
N TYR A 52 -20.92 -4.15 7.92
CA TYR A 52 -20.17 -5.36 8.25
C TYR A 52 -19.87 -5.39 9.76
N VAL A 53 -19.97 -6.58 10.36
CA VAL A 53 -19.74 -6.79 11.80
C VAL A 53 -18.29 -7.12 12.11
N ASP A 54 -17.88 -7.01 13.38
CA ASP A 54 -16.48 -7.16 13.81
C ASP A 54 -15.81 -8.45 13.28
N PRO A 55 -16.42 -9.65 13.35
CA PRO A 55 -15.79 -10.85 12.80
C PRO A 55 -15.53 -10.79 11.28
N GLU A 56 -16.41 -10.12 10.52
CA GLU A 56 -16.24 -9.92 9.08
C GLU A 56 -15.14 -8.89 8.79
N LEU A 57 -15.06 -7.84 9.61
CA LEU A 57 -14.03 -6.80 9.53
C LEU A 57 -12.64 -7.34 9.89
N GLU A 58 -12.53 -8.18 10.93
CA GLU A 58 -11.29 -8.87 11.29
C GLU A 58 -10.82 -9.77 10.15
N ARG A 59 -11.74 -10.56 9.58
CA ARG A 59 -11.45 -11.43 8.44
C ARG A 59 -11.04 -10.61 7.21
N LEU A 60 -11.72 -9.51 6.93
CA LEU A 60 -11.38 -8.61 5.84
C LEU A 60 -9.98 -8.02 6.03
N ASN A 61 -9.65 -7.54 7.24
CA ASN A 61 -8.33 -7.00 7.56
C ASN A 61 -7.23 -8.02 7.25
N GLU A 62 -7.40 -9.27 7.70
CA GLU A 62 -6.44 -10.34 7.43
C GLU A 62 -6.29 -10.64 5.93
N ILE A 63 -7.41 -10.69 5.20
CA ILE A 63 -7.38 -10.88 3.73
C ILE A 63 -6.57 -9.77 3.05
N LEU A 64 -6.79 -8.51 3.43
CA LEU A 64 -6.08 -7.35 2.86
C LEU A 64 -4.58 -7.41 3.18
N ARG A 65 -4.22 -7.71 4.44
CA ARG A 65 -2.83 -7.85 4.88
C ARG A 65 -2.09 -8.95 4.12
N VAL A 66 -2.68 -10.15 4.04
CA VAL A 66 -2.09 -11.29 3.32
C VAL A 66 -1.94 -10.98 1.83
N ALA A 67 -2.92 -10.31 1.23
CA ALA A 67 -2.85 -9.85 -0.15
C ALA A 67 -1.70 -8.86 -0.40
N ALA A 68 -1.53 -7.86 0.48
CA ALA A 68 -0.46 -6.89 0.40
C ALA A 68 0.92 -7.56 0.57
N GLU A 69 1.05 -8.45 1.55
CA GLU A 69 2.26 -9.24 1.83
C GLU A 69 2.65 -10.11 0.62
N ALA A 70 1.70 -10.87 0.06
CA ALA A 70 1.93 -11.71 -1.10
C ALA A 70 2.40 -10.90 -2.31
N ARG A 71 1.79 -9.73 -2.53
CA ARG A 71 2.16 -8.83 -3.63
C ARG A 71 3.57 -8.27 -3.48
N PHE A 72 3.92 -7.82 -2.27
CA PHE A 72 5.25 -7.28 -2.00
C PHE A 72 6.34 -8.32 -2.21
N ARG A 73 6.10 -9.54 -1.71
CA ARG A 73 6.99 -10.67 -1.95
C ARG A 73 7.10 -11.03 -3.43
N ALA A 74 5.99 -11.03 -4.18
CA ALA A 74 5.99 -11.30 -5.61
C ALA A 74 6.80 -10.25 -6.42
N ALA A 75 6.91 -9.02 -5.91
CA ALA A 75 7.75 -7.98 -6.47
C ALA A 75 9.24 -8.09 -6.06
N GLY A 76 9.63 -9.13 -5.32
CA GLY A 76 10.99 -9.29 -4.80
C GLY A 76 11.33 -8.34 -3.65
N ARG A 77 10.31 -7.83 -2.94
CA ARG A 77 10.46 -6.82 -1.90
C ARG A 77 10.10 -7.40 -0.53
N GLU A 78 10.79 -6.93 0.50
CA GLU A 78 10.45 -7.26 1.88
C GLU A 78 9.15 -6.56 2.27
N PHE A 79 8.32 -7.25 3.05
CA PHE A 79 7.09 -6.70 3.60
C PHE A 79 7.35 -6.22 5.03
N ASP A 80 7.37 -4.90 5.22
CA ASP A 80 7.48 -4.29 6.53
C ASP A 80 6.09 -4.15 7.17
N GLN A 81 5.81 -4.99 8.17
CA GLN A 81 4.55 -4.98 8.90
C GLN A 81 4.30 -3.65 9.63
N SER A 82 5.33 -3.01 10.19
CA SER A 82 5.17 -1.75 10.92
C SER A 82 4.81 -0.60 9.98
N ALA A 83 5.45 -0.54 8.81
CA ALA A 83 5.14 0.45 7.79
C ALA A 83 3.74 0.26 7.20
N TYR A 84 3.34 -1.00 6.98
CA TYR A 84 1.98 -1.34 6.58
C TYR A 84 0.97 -0.89 7.63
N ASP A 85 1.15 -1.23 8.90
CA ASP A 85 0.21 -0.87 9.97
C ASP A 85 0.07 0.66 10.10
N ALA A 86 1.18 1.41 10.01
CA ALA A 86 1.15 2.87 10.04
C ALA A 86 0.32 3.48 8.88
N GLY A 87 0.52 3.00 7.65
CA GLY A 87 -0.29 3.42 6.49
C GLY A 87 -1.75 3.01 6.63
N PHE A 88 -2.00 1.81 7.15
CA PHE A 88 -3.35 1.28 7.38
C PHE A 88 -4.14 2.15 8.34
N TYR A 89 -3.57 2.49 9.51
CA TYR A 89 -4.20 3.39 10.47
C TYR A 89 -4.39 4.80 9.89
N ALA A 90 -3.44 5.32 9.11
CA ALA A 90 -3.60 6.61 8.45
C ALA A 90 -4.78 6.61 7.45
N GLY A 91 -4.95 5.52 6.70
CA GLY A 91 -6.09 5.31 5.82
C GLY A 91 -7.43 5.30 6.56
N MET A 92 -7.51 4.59 7.68
CA MET A 92 -8.70 4.57 8.53
C MET A 92 -9.04 5.98 9.08
N GLN A 93 -8.05 6.69 9.61
CA GLN A 93 -8.24 8.06 10.12
C GLN A 93 -8.69 9.02 9.03
N ARG A 94 -8.10 8.92 7.83
CA ARG A 94 -8.50 9.71 6.67
C ARG A 94 -9.96 9.44 6.31
N ALA A 95 -10.36 8.18 6.17
CA ALA A 95 -11.73 7.80 5.88
C ALA A 95 -12.70 8.34 6.93
N MET A 96 -12.37 8.18 8.22
CA MET A 96 -13.20 8.70 9.31
C MET A 96 -13.35 10.23 9.26
N SER A 97 -12.27 10.96 8.99
CA SER A 97 -12.30 12.42 8.88
C SER A 97 -13.19 12.92 7.74
N GLN A 98 -13.24 12.18 6.62
CA GLN A 98 -14.11 12.49 5.49
C GLN A 98 -15.59 12.30 5.82
N LEU A 99 -15.92 11.35 6.69
CA LEU A 99 -17.29 11.12 7.14
C LEU A 99 -17.77 12.23 8.07
N LEU A 100 -16.88 12.73 8.93
CA LEU A 100 -17.18 13.85 9.81
C LEU A 100 -17.45 15.16 9.05
N GLN A 101 -17.07 15.22 7.77
CA GLN A 101 -17.36 16.34 6.86
C GLN A 101 -18.69 16.18 6.13
N LEU A 102 -19.40 15.05 6.27
CA LEU A 102 -20.70 14.87 5.65
C LEU A 102 -21.74 15.79 6.31
N PRO A 103 -22.63 16.43 5.52
CA PRO A 103 -23.69 17.27 6.07
C PRO A 103 -24.61 16.44 6.98
N SER A 104 -25.03 17.02 8.10
CA SER A 104 -25.83 16.35 9.14
C SER A 104 -27.12 15.72 8.62
N GLU A 105 -27.71 16.29 7.56
CA GLU A 105 -28.90 15.76 6.87
C GLU A 105 -28.68 14.36 6.26
N GLN A 106 -27.45 14.00 5.88
CA GLN A 106 -27.10 12.66 5.40
C GLN A 106 -26.84 11.68 6.56
N VAL A 107 -26.52 12.19 7.75
CA VAL A 107 -26.27 11.41 8.96
C VAL A 107 -27.58 11.03 9.65
N GLU A 108 -28.61 11.88 9.59
CA GLU A 108 -29.94 11.57 10.15
C GLU A 108 -30.64 10.41 9.42
N ASP A 109 -30.28 10.13 8.17
CA ASP A 109 -30.75 8.97 7.41
C ASP A 109 -29.59 8.06 6.95
N MET A 110 -28.84 7.56 7.93
CA MET A 110 -27.79 6.55 7.70
C MET A 110 -28.29 5.32 6.91
N GLN A 111 -29.58 4.98 7.02
CA GLN A 111 -30.17 3.87 6.27
C GLN A 111 -30.26 4.20 4.78
N ARG A 112 -30.72 5.40 4.41
CA ARG A 112 -30.72 5.89 3.02
C ARG A 112 -29.31 6.09 2.48
N TYR A 113 -28.40 6.59 3.31
CA TYR A 113 -26.98 6.69 2.96
C TYR A 113 -26.41 5.32 2.58
N ARG A 114 -26.63 4.30 3.42
CA ARG A 114 -26.22 2.91 3.13
C ARG A 114 -26.87 2.37 1.87
N ALA A 115 -28.18 2.57 1.69
CA ALA A 115 -28.88 2.10 0.49
C ALA A 115 -28.31 2.70 -0.80
N THR A 116 -27.82 3.95 -0.74
CA THR A 116 -27.32 4.69 -1.91
C THR A 116 -25.83 4.45 -2.17
N HIS A 117 -25.02 4.35 -1.11
CA HIS A 117 -23.55 4.39 -1.22
C HIS A 117 -22.85 3.07 -0.93
N CYS A 118 -23.57 2.07 -0.38
CA CYS A 118 -22.95 0.80 0.02
C CYS A 118 -23.16 -0.36 -0.94
N ALA A 119 -24.00 -0.25 -1.97
CA ALA A 119 -24.25 -1.36 -2.89
C ALA A 119 -22.94 -1.86 -3.55
N GLN A 120 -22.14 -0.94 -4.07
CA GLN A 120 -20.85 -1.27 -4.68
C GLN A 120 -19.84 -1.77 -3.64
N VAL A 121 -19.69 -1.06 -2.51
CA VAL A 121 -18.76 -1.46 -1.44
C VAL A 121 -19.08 -2.87 -0.97
N ARG A 122 -20.36 -3.18 -0.73
CA ARG A 122 -20.77 -4.53 -0.30
C ARG A 122 -20.46 -5.58 -1.35
N SER A 123 -20.75 -5.32 -2.62
CA SER A 123 -20.41 -6.26 -3.69
C SER A 123 -18.91 -6.55 -3.75
N GLU A 124 -18.05 -5.55 -3.55
CA GLU A 124 -16.59 -5.72 -3.56
C GLU A 124 -16.10 -6.49 -2.33
N ILE A 125 -16.59 -6.14 -1.13
CA ILE A 125 -16.18 -6.79 0.12
C ILE A 125 -16.71 -8.23 0.19
N ASP A 126 -17.95 -8.49 -0.23
CA ASP A 126 -18.52 -9.84 -0.27
C ASP A 126 -17.70 -10.74 -1.19
N ALA A 127 -17.23 -10.23 -2.33
CA ALA A 127 -16.35 -10.97 -3.24
C ALA A 127 -14.97 -11.28 -2.63
N LEU A 128 -14.41 -10.36 -1.82
CA LEU A 128 -13.19 -10.62 -1.06
C LEU A 128 -13.41 -11.69 0.03
N LEU A 129 -14.48 -11.56 0.81
CA LEU A 129 -14.82 -12.50 1.89
C LEU A 129 -15.19 -13.89 1.35
N ALA A 130 -15.76 -13.98 0.15
CA ALA A 130 -16.03 -15.23 -0.53
C ALA A 130 -14.79 -15.84 -1.20
N GLY A 131 -13.68 -15.09 -1.30
CA GLY A 131 -12.47 -15.52 -2.02
C GLY A 131 -12.65 -15.57 -3.54
N THR A 132 -13.63 -14.86 -4.08
CA THR A 132 -13.97 -14.84 -5.52
C THR A 132 -13.43 -13.62 -6.25
N ALA A 133 -13.03 -12.57 -5.52
CA ALA A 133 -12.28 -11.46 -6.09
C ALA A 133 -10.76 -11.73 -6.07
N PRO A 134 -10.02 -11.43 -7.15
CA PRO A 134 -8.58 -11.32 -7.04
C PRO A 134 -8.26 -10.17 -6.07
N ALA A 135 -7.34 -10.41 -5.14
CA ALA A 135 -6.67 -9.33 -4.44
C ALA A 135 -6.14 -8.34 -5.48
N THR A 136 -6.71 -7.14 -5.55
CA THR A 136 -6.62 -6.21 -6.68
C THR A 136 -5.17 -5.97 -7.15
N PRO A 137 -4.94 -5.84 -8.50
CA PRO A 137 -3.64 -5.67 -9.14
C PRO A 137 -3.04 -4.28 -8.96
#